data_AF-C7EMY3-F1
#
_entry.id   AF-C7EMY3-F1
#
_cell.length_a   1.000
_cell.length_b   1.000
_cell.length_c   1.000
_cell.angle_alpha   90.00
_cell.angle_beta   90.00
_cell.angle_gamma   90.00
#
_symmetry.space_group_name_H-M   'P 1'
#
loop_
_entity.id
_entity.type
_entity.pdbx_description
1 polymer ?
#
loop_
_entity_poly.entity_id
_entity_poly.type
_entity_poly.pdbx_seq_one_letter_code
_entity_poly.pdbx_strand_id
1 'polypeptide(L)'
;MFVDASGTYHLYYQYNPTDIVAGNQHWGHATSKDLYHWVNQPIAIYPGAEGEGIFTGSAVIDVNNTSGFFPNQTNGVVAIYTLNTAQEETQEIAYSTDGGYTFTKYSGNPVLSINSTQ
;
A
#
# COMPACT_ATOMS: atom_id res chain seq x y z
N MET A 1 2.49 3.27 7.83
CA MET A 1 2.00 4.61 8.23
C MET A 1 3.05 5.64 7.82
N PHE A 2 2.63 6.82 7.35
CA PHE A 2 3.51 7.98 7.16
C PHE A 2 2.77 9.26 7.56
N VAL A 3 3.49 10.38 7.65
CA VAL A 3 2.90 11.73 7.82
C VAL A 3 3.21 12.58 6.59
N ASP A 4 2.20 13.21 6.02
CA ASP A 4 2.37 14.10 4.86
C ASP A 4 2.91 15.48 5.28
N ALA A 5 3.30 16.30 4.30
CA ALA A 5 3.82 17.65 4.56
C ALA A 5 2.79 18.62 5.19
N SER A 6 1.49 18.27 5.15
CA SER A 6 0.41 19.02 5.80
C SER A 6 0.11 18.53 7.23
N GLY A 7 0.92 17.61 7.76
CA GLY A 7 0.74 17.02 9.08
C GLY A 7 -0.41 16.00 9.16
N THR A 8 -0.87 15.45 8.03
CA THR A 8 -1.85 14.35 8.04
C THR A 8 -1.13 13.03 8.26
N TYR A 9 -1.55 12.26 9.26
CA TYR A 9 -1.14 10.89 9.46
C TYR A 9 -1.96 9.96 8.56
N HIS A 10 -1.29 9.07 7.83
CA HIS A 10 -1.90 8.03 7.00
C HIS A 10 -1.63 6.66 7.62
N LEU A 11 -2.67 6.00 8.11
CA LEU A 11 -2.62 4.63 8.63
C LEU A 11 -3.18 3.67 7.60
N TYR A 12 -2.42 2.62 7.31
CA TYR A 12 -2.89 1.48 6.52
C TYR A 12 -2.93 0.23 7.40
N TYR A 13 -3.87 -0.66 7.13
CA TYR A 13 -4.08 -1.86 7.92
C TYR A 13 -4.58 -3.02 7.07
N GLN A 14 -4.29 -4.25 7.49
CA GLN A 14 -4.84 -5.45 6.86
C GLN A 14 -6.36 -5.44 7.00
N TYR A 15 -7.06 -5.50 5.88
CA TYR A 15 -8.51 -5.37 5.86
C TYR A 15 -9.15 -6.45 5.00
N ASN A 16 -10.12 -7.18 5.57
CA ASN A 16 -11.04 -8.03 4.81
C ASN A 16 -12.40 -7.31 4.77
N PRO A 17 -12.81 -6.74 3.62
CA PRO A 17 -14.11 -6.06 3.50
C PRO A 17 -15.31 -7.02 3.47
N THR A 18 -15.07 -8.32 3.33
CA THR A 18 -16.12 -9.33 3.08
C THR A 18 -16.41 -10.24 4.27
N ASP A 19 -15.54 -10.27 5.28
CA ASP A 19 -15.70 -11.12 6.46
C ASP A 19 -14.94 -10.57 7.67
N ILE A 20 -15.23 -11.07 8.86
CA ILE A 20 -14.56 -10.75 10.13
C ILE A 20 -13.34 -11.64 10.42
N VAL A 21 -12.99 -12.53 9.49
CA VAL A 21 -11.82 -13.42 9.55
C VAL A 21 -10.84 -13.11 8.41
N ALA A 22 -9.63 -13.67 8.45
CA ALA A 22 -8.66 -13.51 7.37
C ALA A 22 -9.05 -14.31 6.10
N GLY A 23 -8.71 -13.81 4.90
CA GLY A 23 -8.92 -14.54 3.64
C GLY A 23 -8.97 -13.67 2.37
N ASN A 24 -9.30 -12.38 2.47
CA ASN A 24 -9.39 -11.46 1.33
C ASN A 24 -8.71 -10.12 1.66
N GLN A 25 -7.40 -10.17 1.85
CA GLN A 25 -6.64 -9.06 2.44
C GLN A 25 -6.41 -7.92 1.45
N HIS A 26 -6.80 -6.73 1.88
CA HIS A 26 -6.56 -5.44 1.24
C HIS A 26 -5.73 -4.54 2.18
N TRP A 27 -5.26 -3.41 1.67
CA TRP A 27 -4.88 -2.29 2.53
C TRP A 27 -6.07 -1.37 2.74
N GLY A 28 -6.69 -1.48 3.92
CA GLY A 28 -7.60 -0.44 4.43
C GLY A 28 -6.82 0.84 4.75
N HIS A 29 -7.51 1.97 4.80
CA HIS A 29 -6.89 3.28 4.97
C HIS A 29 -7.71 4.18 5.89
N ALA A 30 -7.02 4.89 6.78
CA ALA A 30 -7.61 5.96 7.58
C ALA A 30 -6.61 7.11 7.73
N THR A 31 -7.12 8.33 7.84
CA THR A 31 -6.31 9.53 8.07
C THR A 31 -6.65 10.22 9.39
N SER A 32 -5.67 10.90 9.98
CA SER A 32 -5.83 11.65 11.22
C SER A 32 -4.95 12.89 11.24
N LYS A 33 -5.33 13.90 12.03
CA LYS A 33 -4.49 15.07 12.34
C LYS A 33 -3.83 14.98 13.72
N ASP A 34 -4.25 14.05 14.57
CA ASP A 34 -3.85 13.98 15.99
C ASP A 34 -3.58 12.56 16.50
N LEU A 35 -3.63 11.54 15.61
CA LEU A 35 -3.51 10.11 15.90
C LEU A 35 -4.62 9.54 16.80
N TYR A 36 -5.64 10.32 17.13
CA TYR A 36 -6.73 9.92 18.01
C TYR A 36 -8.08 9.88 17.28
N HIS A 37 -8.40 10.93 16.53
CA HIS A 37 -9.59 11.01 15.70
C HIS A 37 -9.25 10.58 14.27
N TRP A 38 -9.96 9.55 13.78
CA TRP A 38 -9.69 8.95 12.48
C TRP A 38 -10.86 9.13 11.52
N VAL A 39 -10.53 9.46 10.28
CA VAL A 39 -11.46 9.49 9.14
C VAL A 39 -11.18 8.28 8.26
N ASN A 40 -12.16 7.40 8.12
CA ASN A 40 -12.06 6.27 7.21
C ASN A 40 -11.96 6.76 5.77
N GLN A 41 -11.03 6.18 5.02
CA GLN A 41 -10.83 6.42 3.60
C GLN A 41 -11.23 5.18 2.80
N PRO A 42 -11.42 5.29 1.48
CA PRO A 42 -11.54 4.12 0.61
C PRO A 42 -10.34 3.17 0.77
N ILE A 43 -10.52 1.91 0.39
CA ILE A 43 -9.42 0.95 0.33
C ILE A 43 -8.32 1.49 -0.59
N ALA A 44 -7.08 1.46 -0.11
CA ALA A 44 -5.93 2.03 -0.79
C ALA A 44 -5.32 1.09 -1.83
N ILE A 45 -5.22 -0.21 -1.51
CA ILE A 45 -4.68 -1.24 -2.41
C ILE A 45 -5.59 -2.47 -2.39
N TYR A 46 -6.03 -2.86 -3.58
CA TYR A 46 -6.84 -4.05 -3.81
C TYR A 46 -5.99 -5.22 -4.34
N PRO A 47 -6.34 -6.47 -4.01
CA PRO A 47 -5.92 -7.64 -4.79
C PRO A 47 -6.22 -7.43 -6.28
N GLY A 48 -5.34 -7.92 -7.15
CA GLY A 48 -5.50 -7.82 -8.61
C GLY A 48 -6.34 -8.96 -9.19
N ALA A 49 -6.33 -10.12 -8.54
CA ALA A 49 -7.06 -11.32 -8.95
C ALA A 49 -7.60 -12.10 -7.75
N GLU A 50 -8.51 -13.04 -8.03
CA GLU A 50 -8.99 -13.99 -7.02
C GLU A 50 -7.83 -14.85 -6.49
N GLY A 51 -7.80 -15.06 -5.18
CA GLY A 51 -6.73 -15.81 -4.51
C GLY A 51 -5.46 -15.00 -4.21
N GLU A 52 -5.42 -13.71 -4.56
CA GLU A 52 -4.38 -12.79 -4.12
C GLU A 52 -4.74 -12.13 -2.78
N GLY A 53 -3.74 -11.91 -1.93
CA GLY A 53 -3.83 -11.12 -0.72
C GLY A 53 -2.78 -10.01 -0.70
N ILE A 54 -3.21 -8.77 -0.47
CA ILE A 54 -2.30 -7.64 -0.21
C ILE A 54 -1.90 -7.71 1.27
N PHE A 55 -0.74 -8.31 1.52
CA PHE A 55 -0.22 -8.51 2.86
C PHE A 55 0.50 -7.26 3.37
N THR A 56 1.04 -7.35 4.58
CA THR A 56 1.65 -6.24 5.30
C THR A 56 2.79 -5.60 4.51
N GLY A 57 3.10 -4.36 4.88
CA GLY A 57 4.22 -3.64 4.31
C GLY A 57 4.39 -2.25 4.91
N SER A 58 5.06 -1.38 4.17
CA SER A 58 5.40 -0.03 4.58
C SER A 58 5.19 0.98 3.43
N ALA A 59 5.19 2.26 3.75
CA ALA A 59 5.07 3.32 2.76
C ALA A 59 6.10 4.42 3.03
N VAL A 60 6.65 4.99 1.96
CA VAL A 60 7.67 6.05 2.01
C VAL A 60 7.28 7.19 1.08
N ILE A 61 7.68 8.42 1.43
CA ILE A 61 7.59 9.57 0.53
C ILE A 61 8.90 9.64 -0.26
N ASP A 62 8.83 9.52 -1.59
CA ASP A 62 9.98 9.55 -2.48
C ASP A 62 10.31 10.98 -2.91
N VAL A 63 10.81 11.78 -1.96
CA VAL A 63 11.03 13.23 -2.13
C VAL A 63 11.94 13.57 -3.30
N ASN A 64 12.92 12.72 -3.59
CA ASN A 64 13.92 12.92 -4.64
C ASN A 64 13.61 12.18 -5.93
N ASN A 65 12.39 11.61 -6.07
CA ASN A 65 11.97 10.82 -7.22
C ASN A 65 12.99 9.73 -7.61
N THR A 66 13.55 9.04 -6.62
CA THR A 66 14.52 7.96 -6.83
C THR A 66 13.91 6.75 -7.52
N SER A 67 12.60 6.57 -7.38
CA SER A 67 11.82 5.56 -8.11
C SER A 67 11.60 5.90 -9.59
N GLY A 68 11.66 7.18 -9.95
CA GLY A 68 11.32 7.68 -11.29
C GLY A 68 9.82 7.88 -11.55
N PHE A 69 8.92 7.56 -10.61
CA PHE A 69 7.46 7.66 -10.81
C PHE A 69 6.90 9.08 -10.75
N PHE A 70 7.65 10.04 -10.22
CA PHE A 70 7.18 11.36 -9.80
C PHE A 70 7.96 12.51 -10.46
N PRO A 71 7.96 12.64 -11.79
CA PRO A 71 8.77 13.65 -12.49
C PRO A 71 8.40 15.10 -12.12
N ASN A 72 7.17 15.34 -11.63
CA ASN A 72 6.63 16.67 -11.38
C ASN A 72 6.14 16.87 -9.93
N GLN A 73 6.50 15.98 -8.99
CA GLN A 73 6.08 16.11 -7.59
C GLN A 73 7.11 15.53 -6.60
N THR A 74 7.17 16.10 -5.39
CA THR A 74 8.10 15.68 -4.31
C THR A 74 7.38 15.03 -3.13
N ASN A 75 6.07 14.85 -3.24
CA ASN A 75 5.20 14.23 -2.23
C ASN A 75 4.61 12.90 -2.72
N GLY A 76 5.21 12.29 -3.74
CA GLY A 76 4.81 10.98 -4.23
C GLY A 76 5.05 9.90 -3.18
N VAL A 77 4.09 8.98 -3.02
CA VAL A 77 4.15 7.93 -2.00
C VAL A 77 4.36 6.59 -2.68
N VAL A 78 5.35 5.82 -2.21
CA VAL A 78 5.58 4.44 -2.64
C VAL A 78 5.20 3.51 -1.51
N ALA A 79 4.27 2.60 -1.77
CA ALA A 79 3.97 1.45 -0.92
C ALA A 79 4.87 0.28 -1.32
N ILE A 80 5.48 -0.37 -0.34
CA ILE A 80 6.20 -1.63 -0.49
C ILE A 80 5.46 -2.67 0.34
N TYR A 81 4.94 -3.72 -0.28
CA TYR A 81 4.08 -4.70 0.37
C TYR A 81 4.36 -6.10 -0.13
N THR A 82 3.94 -7.09 0.65
CA THR A 82 3.97 -8.49 0.23
C THR A 82 2.70 -8.82 -0.55
N LEU A 83 2.82 -9.36 -1.75
CA LEU A 83 1.72 -10.06 -2.43
C LEU A 83 1.77 -11.52 -2.02
N ASN A 84 0.71 -12.01 -1.38
CA ASN A 84 0.53 -13.42 -1.06
C ASN A 84 -0.39 -14.06 -2.10
N THR A 85 0.02 -15.20 -2.62
CA THR A 85 -0.77 -16.08 -3.49
C THR A 85 -0.70 -17.51 -2.97
N ALA A 86 -1.45 -18.43 -3.57
CA ALA A 86 -1.33 -19.85 -3.24
C ALA A 86 0.05 -20.45 -3.61
N GLN A 87 0.81 -19.80 -4.49
CA GLN A 87 2.07 -20.31 -5.03
C GLN A 87 3.29 -19.67 -4.40
N GLU A 88 3.23 -18.38 -4.05
CA GLU A 88 4.39 -17.64 -3.55
C GLU A 88 4.02 -16.39 -2.77
N GLU A 89 4.97 -15.94 -1.96
CA GLU A 89 5.01 -14.60 -1.38
C GLU A 89 6.12 -13.78 -2.04
N THR A 90 5.74 -12.65 -2.66
CA THR A 90 6.68 -11.75 -3.35
C THR A 90 6.61 -10.34 -2.78
N GLN A 91 7.67 -9.55 -2.93
CA GLN A 91 7.63 -8.14 -2.58
C GLN A 91 7.29 -7.32 -3.82
N GLU A 92 6.24 -6.54 -3.68
CA GLU A 92 5.70 -5.66 -4.71
C GLU A 92 5.79 -4.21 -4.27
N ILE A 93 5.76 -3.31 -5.25
CA ILE A 93 5.57 -1.89 -5.00
C ILE A 93 4.35 -1.35 -5.75
N ALA A 94 3.73 -0.32 -5.17
CA ALA A 94 2.73 0.51 -5.80
C ALA A 94 3.02 1.97 -5.49
N TYR A 95 2.59 2.88 -6.35
CA TYR A 95 2.85 4.31 -6.19
C TYR A 95 1.55 5.12 -6.23
N SER A 96 1.53 6.20 -5.46
CA SER A 96 0.42 7.14 -5.36
C SER A 96 0.89 8.54 -5.71
N THR A 97 0.18 9.17 -6.63
CA THR A 97 0.38 10.57 -7.03
C THR A 97 -0.57 11.53 -6.33
N ASP A 98 -1.57 11.02 -5.61
CA ASP A 98 -2.63 11.79 -4.93
C ASP A 98 -2.43 11.91 -3.41
N GLY A 99 -1.22 11.64 -2.91
CA GLY A 99 -0.87 11.78 -1.49
C GLY A 99 -1.16 10.53 -0.64
N GLY A 100 -1.21 9.35 -1.27
CA GLY A 100 -1.41 8.07 -0.60
C GLY A 100 -2.87 7.69 -0.41
N TYR A 101 -3.81 8.22 -1.19
CA TYR A 101 -5.22 7.83 -1.14
C TYR A 101 -5.50 6.68 -2.12
N THR A 102 -5.00 6.79 -3.35
CA THR A 102 -5.09 5.73 -4.36
C THR A 102 -3.71 5.32 -4.85
N PHE A 103 -3.54 4.02 -5.13
CA PHE A 103 -2.26 3.46 -5.55
C PHE A 103 -2.38 2.73 -6.89
N THR A 104 -1.38 2.92 -7.74
CA THR A 104 -1.16 2.17 -8.98
C THR A 104 -0.06 1.14 -8.75
N LYS A 105 -0.35 -0.16 -8.96
CA LYS A 105 0.66 -1.23 -8.88
C LYS A 105 1.74 -1.01 -9.96
N TYR A 106 3.01 -1.21 -9.60
CA TYR A 106 4.10 -1.10 -10.56
C TYR A 106 4.04 -2.25 -11.58
N SER A 107 4.11 -1.92 -12.87
CA SER A 107 3.98 -2.90 -13.96
C SER A 107 5.14 -3.91 -14.02
N GLY A 108 6.26 -3.61 -13.38
CA GLY A 108 7.42 -4.50 -13.29
C GLY A 108 7.47 -5.31 -11.99
N ASN A 109 6.36 -5.41 -11.25
CA ASN A 109 6.28 -6.32 -10.10
C ASN A 109 6.46 -7.79 -10.55
N PRO A 110 7.01 -8.66 -9.67
CA PRO A 110 7.52 -8.34 -8.33
C PRO A 110 8.91 -7.67 -8.38
N VAL A 111 9.21 -6.82 -7.38
CA VAL A 111 10.55 -6.22 -7.23
C VAL A 111 11.54 -7.11 -6.49
N LEU A 112 11.02 -8.08 -5.72
CA LEU A 112 11.81 -9.14 -5.12
C LEU A 112 10.98 -10.42 -5.08
N SER A 113 11.52 -11.48 -5.69
CA SER A 113 11.05 -12.85 -5.47
C SER A 113 12.24 -13.71 -5.06
N ILE A 114 12.02 -14.58 -4.07
CA ILE A 114 12.99 -15.57 -3.62
C ILE A 114 12.48 -17.01 -3.84
N ASN A 115 11.38 -17.16 -4.57
CA ASN A 115 10.66 -18.43 -4.78
C ASN A 115 10.27 -19.12 -3.44
N SER A 116 9.78 -18.36 -2.46
CA SER A 116 9.31 -18.91 -1.18
C SER A 116 7.82 -19.21 -1.24
N THR A 117 7.44 -20.38 -0.76
CA THR A 117 6.07 -20.69 -0.29
C THR A 117 6.01 -20.43 1.21
N GLN A 118 4.81 -20.16 1.74
CA GLN A 118 4.58 -20.02 3.18
C GLN A 118 4.82 -21.35 3.91
#